data_AF-A0A2H6NEB0-F1
#
_entry.id   AF-A0A2H6NEB0-F1
#
_cell.length_a   1.000
_cell.length_b   1.000
_cell.length_c   1.000
_cell.angle_alpha   90.00
_cell.angle_beta   90.00
_cell.angle_gamma   90.00
#
_symmetry.space_group_name_H-M   'P 1'
#
loop_
_entity.id
_entity.type
_entity.pdbx_description
1 polymer ?
#
loop_
_entity_poly.entity_id
_entity_poly.type
_entity_poly.pdbx_seq_one_letter_code
_entity_poly.pdbx_strand_id
1 'polypeptide(L)'
;VCSPEGSIAVLPTILYLIIGVLRETAVKLSSGHLPMTVAASLQALKGVLSSPMARAEKSQMAWNELLRSALVTILNFWDQDDSGQELDESSLLTAITVFILSVSPEVSTMECLQRQCIEKFKSAMESKDPTVQLKCYQLLLSIFQCPNPAVSYPYIHSLISSVVVKLQETEKNKPENSAELKVVQEGIKVVAAVIALAEEEHRSQLVACFIPILISFLLDENALGSVSSSAKYLHEFALHYLMQIGPQYTSAFKKSMASSPSMKARLESAVKGNQESIKDKSTSKHPKNPGKGSSIQLKTNFL
;
A
#
# COMPACT_ATOMS: atom_id res chain seq x y z
N VAL A 1 31.56 18.49 2.88
CA VAL A 1 30.54 18.64 3.94
C VAL A 1 30.97 17.80 5.13
N CYS A 2 31.98 18.26 5.87
CA CYS A 2 32.73 17.39 6.80
C CYS A 2 32.77 17.94 8.24
N SER A 3 32.05 19.02 8.52
CA SER A 3 31.80 19.51 9.87
C SER A 3 30.31 19.82 10.05
N PRO A 4 29.77 19.70 11.28
CA PRO A 4 28.39 20.08 11.60
C PRO A 4 28.04 21.51 11.14
N GLU A 5 28.91 22.47 11.39
CA GLU A 5 28.69 23.89 11.08
C GLU A 5 28.71 24.15 9.58
N GLY A 6 29.68 23.56 8.87
CA GLY A 6 29.75 23.66 7.41
C GLY A 6 28.56 23.00 6.72
N SER A 7 27.96 21.98 7.35
CA SER A 7 26.76 21.32 6.83
C SER A 7 25.52 22.21 6.88
N ILE A 8 25.36 23.02 7.93
CA ILE A 8 24.25 23.97 8.05
C ILE A 8 24.32 25.02 6.94
N ALA A 9 25.53 25.51 6.60
CA ALA A 9 25.70 26.55 5.59
C ALA A 9 25.28 26.11 4.17
N VAL A 10 25.50 24.85 3.81
CA VAL A 10 25.20 24.33 2.46
C VAL A 10 23.85 23.65 2.35
N LEU A 11 23.25 23.22 3.46
CA LEU A 11 21.99 22.48 3.48
C LEU A 11 20.84 23.21 2.76
N PRO A 12 20.61 24.53 2.95
CA PRO A 12 19.54 25.24 2.26
C PRO A 12 19.69 25.14 0.73
N THR A 13 20.91 25.28 0.21
CA THR A 13 21.19 25.18 -1.23
C THR A 13 20.93 23.76 -1.74
N ILE A 14 21.37 22.73 -0.99
CA ILE A 14 21.15 21.34 -1.35
C ILE A 14 19.65 21.02 -1.39
N LEU A 15 18.90 21.41 -0.35
CA LEU A 15 17.46 21.21 -0.27
C LEU A 15 16.75 21.96 -1.40
N TYR A 16 17.10 23.22 -1.64
CA TYR A 16 16.52 24.03 -2.72
C TYR A 16 16.72 23.37 -4.10
N LEU A 17 17.92 22.85 -4.39
CA LEU A 17 18.18 22.18 -5.67
C LEU A 17 17.39 20.88 -5.79
N ILE A 18 17.39 20.02 -4.77
CA ILE A 18 16.68 18.73 -4.81
C ILE A 18 15.17 18.96 -4.93
N ILE A 19 14.61 19.85 -4.12
CA ILE A 19 13.18 20.17 -4.08
C ILE A 19 12.77 20.91 -5.34
N GLY A 20 13.61 21.80 -5.86
CA GLY A 20 13.39 22.49 -7.12
C GLY A 20 13.34 21.52 -8.30
N VAL A 21 14.31 20.60 -8.42
CA VAL A 21 14.27 19.56 -9.46
C VAL A 21 13.04 18.67 -9.29
N LEU A 22 12.68 18.31 -8.06
CA LEU A 22 11.45 17.56 -7.81
C LEU A 22 10.22 18.32 -8.33
N ARG A 23 10.08 19.61 -7.99
CA ARG A 23 8.99 20.48 -8.43
C ARG A 23 8.88 20.53 -9.95
N GLU A 24 9.99 20.79 -10.63
CA GLU A 24 10.00 20.99 -12.10
C GLU A 24 9.85 19.69 -12.89
N THR A 25 10.09 18.53 -12.27
CA THR A 25 10.08 17.23 -12.97
C THR A 25 9.00 16.25 -12.52
N ALA A 26 8.37 16.47 -11.36
CA ALA A 26 7.23 15.70 -10.87
C ALA A 26 5.94 16.12 -11.58
N VAL A 27 5.91 15.90 -12.88
CA VAL A 27 4.84 16.36 -13.78
C VAL A 27 3.99 15.17 -14.18
N LYS A 28 2.67 15.35 -14.27
CA LYS A 28 1.75 14.26 -14.58
C LYS A 28 1.99 13.76 -16.02
N LEU A 29 2.52 12.55 -16.15
CA LEU A 29 2.76 11.89 -17.44
C LEU A 29 1.67 10.87 -17.75
N SER A 30 1.21 10.86 -19.00
CA SER A 30 0.22 9.88 -19.49
C SER A 30 0.73 8.43 -19.51
N SER A 31 2.05 8.24 -19.48
CA SER A 31 2.69 6.91 -19.52
C SER A 31 2.72 6.18 -18.17
N GLY A 32 2.35 6.84 -17.06
CA GLY A 32 2.33 6.24 -15.72
C GLY A 32 3.71 5.84 -15.16
N HIS A 33 4.81 6.15 -15.86
CA HIS A 33 6.16 5.87 -15.41
C HIS A 33 6.73 7.07 -14.65
N LEU A 34 7.31 6.80 -13.47
CA LEU A 34 8.03 7.81 -12.68
C LEU A 34 9.29 8.25 -13.46
N PRO A 35 9.47 9.55 -13.76
CA PRO A 35 10.69 10.03 -14.39
C PRO A 35 11.92 9.66 -13.58
N MET A 36 13.01 9.29 -14.26
CA MET A 36 14.29 8.98 -13.60
C MET A 36 14.79 10.17 -12.76
N THR A 37 14.53 11.40 -13.20
CA THR A 37 14.86 12.63 -12.47
C THR A 37 14.12 12.72 -11.15
N VAL A 38 12.83 12.40 -11.12
CA VAL A 38 12.03 12.37 -9.89
C VAL A 38 12.55 11.31 -8.94
N ALA A 39 12.81 10.10 -9.46
CA ALA A 39 13.39 9.02 -8.65
C ALA A 39 14.74 9.41 -8.05
N ALA A 40 15.63 10.03 -8.84
CA ALA A 40 16.92 10.52 -8.38
C ALA A 40 16.79 11.62 -7.31
N SER A 41 15.88 12.58 -7.50
CA SER A 41 15.60 13.64 -6.53
C SER A 41 15.06 13.07 -5.22
N LEU A 42 14.15 12.10 -5.26
CA LEU A 42 13.62 11.43 -4.06
C LEU A 42 14.71 10.65 -3.31
N GLN A 43 15.62 9.98 -4.03
CA GLN A 43 16.76 9.29 -3.41
C GLN A 43 17.77 10.27 -2.80
N ALA A 44 18.08 11.37 -3.51
CA ALA A 44 18.95 12.43 -2.99
C ALA A 44 18.34 13.06 -1.73
N LEU A 45 17.03 13.35 -1.75
CA LEU A 45 16.28 13.83 -0.60
C LEU A 45 16.44 12.87 0.58
N LYS A 46 16.12 11.58 0.39
CA LYS A 46 16.29 10.56 1.43
C LYS A 46 17.71 10.53 2.02
N GLY A 47 18.73 10.63 1.17
CA GLY A 47 20.13 10.68 1.58
C GLY A 47 20.45 11.90 2.47
N VAL A 48 19.93 13.07 2.12
CA VAL A 48 20.09 14.29 2.93
C VAL A 48 19.36 14.18 4.26
N LEU A 49 18.09 13.72 4.25
CA LEU A 49 17.28 13.61 5.46
C LEU A 49 17.84 12.57 6.45
N SER A 50 18.48 11.52 5.94
CA SER A 50 19.11 10.46 6.75
C SER A 50 20.55 10.80 7.16
N SER A 51 21.04 12.01 6.85
CA SER A 51 22.43 12.40 7.13
C SER A 51 22.73 12.36 8.63
N PRO A 52 23.90 11.83 9.05
CA PRO A 52 24.30 11.87 10.46
C PRO A 52 24.47 13.31 10.98
N MET A 53 24.70 14.27 10.08
CA MET A 53 24.81 15.69 10.44
C MET A 53 23.49 16.27 10.96
N ALA A 54 22.34 15.72 10.56
CA ALA A 54 21.04 16.09 11.11
C ALA A 54 20.88 15.71 12.59
N ARG A 55 21.70 14.77 13.08
CA ARG A 55 21.64 14.24 14.45
C ARG A 55 22.81 14.69 15.32
N ALA A 56 23.75 15.44 14.76
CA ALA A 56 24.90 15.95 15.50
C ALA A 56 24.45 17.11 16.39
N GLU A 57 24.75 17.04 17.70
CA GLU A 57 24.28 18.00 18.72
C GLU A 57 24.50 19.47 18.33
N LYS A 58 25.67 19.79 17.76
CA LYS A 58 26.03 21.16 17.35
C LYS A 58 25.19 21.71 16.19
N SER A 59 24.57 20.85 15.39
CA SER A 59 23.84 21.25 14.19
C SER A 59 22.38 20.82 14.15
N GLN A 60 21.95 19.93 15.05
CA GLN A 60 20.62 19.31 15.06
C GLN A 60 19.50 20.35 15.04
N MET A 61 19.56 21.38 15.90
CA MET A 61 18.51 22.40 15.97
C MET A 61 18.36 23.17 14.65
N ALA A 62 19.47 23.65 14.09
CA ALA A 62 19.45 24.37 12.82
C ALA A 62 19.02 23.47 11.64
N TRP A 63 19.44 22.20 11.64
CA TRP A 63 18.97 21.21 10.68
C TRP A 63 17.45 21.01 10.79
N ASN A 64 16.92 20.83 12.00
CA ASN A 64 15.48 20.63 12.20
C ASN A 64 14.66 21.81 11.66
N GLU A 65 15.08 23.06 11.88
CA GLU A 65 14.43 24.25 11.31
C GLU A 65 14.45 24.27 9.78
N LEU A 66 15.60 23.96 9.17
CA LEU A 66 15.74 23.90 7.72
C LEU A 66 14.90 22.77 7.10
N LEU A 67 14.87 21.60 7.76
CA LEU A 67 14.06 20.46 7.32
C LEU A 67 12.56 20.74 7.47
N ARG A 68 12.13 21.44 8.52
CA ARG A 68 10.73 21.90 8.67
C ARG A 68 10.34 22.84 7.52
N SER A 69 11.19 23.81 7.21
CA SER A 69 10.96 24.77 6.11
C SER A 69 10.91 24.08 4.75
N ALA A 70 11.77 23.08 4.53
CA ALA A 70 11.76 22.26 3.33
C ALA A 70 10.48 21.43 3.19
N LEU A 71 10.00 20.81 4.27
CA LEU A 71 8.73 20.07 4.26
C LEU A 71 7.54 21.00 3.97
N VAL A 72 7.50 22.19 4.58
CA VAL A 72 6.48 23.21 4.28
C VAL A 72 6.50 23.60 2.79
N THR A 73 7.69 23.74 2.21
CA THR A 73 7.83 24.08 0.78
C THR A 73 7.20 23.00 -0.11
N ILE A 74 7.42 21.72 0.19
CA ILE A 74 6.80 20.61 -0.55
C ILE A 74 5.28 20.57 -0.34
N LEU A 75 4.80 20.78 0.89
CA LEU A 75 3.37 20.81 1.20
C LEU A 75 2.64 21.91 0.41
N ASN A 76 3.29 23.05 0.22
CA ASN A 76 2.75 24.18 -0.53
C ASN A 76 2.71 23.96 -2.06
N PHE A 77 3.31 22.89 -2.59
CA PHE A 77 3.27 22.61 -4.03
C PHE A 77 1.85 22.29 -4.54
N TRP A 78 0.96 21.80 -3.67
CA TRP A 78 -0.44 21.58 -4.02
C TRP A 78 -1.25 22.88 -4.20
N ASP A 79 -0.80 23.98 -3.60
CA ASP A 79 -1.58 25.22 -3.54
C ASP A 79 -1.08 26.26 -4.56
N GLN A 80 -0.02 25.95 -5.32
CA GLN A 80 0.57 26.84 -6.31
C GLN A 80 -0.07 26.67 -7.68
N ASP A 81 -1.07 27.51 -7.96
CA ASP A 81 -1.79 27.57 -9.26
C ASP A 81 -0.96 28.25 -10.39
N ASP A 82 0.18 28.85 -10.04
CA ASP A 82 0.90 29.81 -10.89
C ASP A 82 1.69 29.21 -12.08
N SER A 83 1.89 27.89 -12.13
CA SER A 83 2.78 27.28 -13.14
C SER A 83 2.06 26.69 -14.36
N GLY A 84 0.73 26.61 -14.35
CA GLY A 84 -0.06 25.96 -15.42
C GLY A 84 0.23 24.46 -15.61
N GLN A 85 1.10 23.87 -14.79
CA GLN A 85 1.54 22.48 -14.87
C GLN A 85 0.99 21.67 -13.70
N GLU A 86 0.19 20.64 -13.99
CA GLU A 86 -0.34 19.73 -12.98
C GLU A 86 0.78 18.81 -12.48
N LEU A 87 1.13 18.96 -11.20
CA LEU A 87 2.13 18.12 -10.54
C LEU A 87 1.58 16.71 -10.28
N ASP A 88 2.46 15.73 -10.35
CA ASP A 88 2.15 14.34 -10.01
C ASP A 88 2.03 14.19 -8.48
N GLU A 89 0.78 14.10 -8.00
CA GLU A 89 0.46 13.89 -6.59
C GLU A 89 1.18 12.65 -6.01
N SER A 90 1.37 11.60 -6.79
CA SER A 90 2.06 10.37 -6.35
C SER A 90 3.51 10.64 -5.96
N SER A 91 4.21 11.46 -6.74
CA SER A 91 5.59 11.88 -6.48
C SER A 91 5.69 12.76 -5.25
N LEU A 92 4.76 13.71 -5.09
CA LEU A 92 4.75 14.61 -3.94
C LEU A 92 4.42 13.87 -2.64
N LEU A 93 3.43 12.96 -2.64
CA LEU A 93 3.16 12.09 -1.50
C LEU A 93 4.37 11.23 -1.15
N THR A 94 5.09 10.73 -2.14
CA THR A 94 6.32 9.96 -1.91
C THR A 94 7.39 10.81 -1.23
N ALA A 95 7.54 12.08 -1.62
CA ALA A 95 8.46 13.01 -0.96
C ALA A 95 8.07 13.25 0.51
N ILE A 96 6.77 13.47 0.80
CA ILE A 96 6.26 13.59 2.16
C ILE A 96 6.54 12.31 2.97
N THR A 97 6.29 11.12 2.42
CA THR A 97 6.62 9.86 3.10
C THR A 97 8.12 9.73 3.38
N VAL A 98 8.98 10.11 2.44
CA VAL A 98 10.43 10.14 2.65
C VAL A 98 10.79 11.06 3.81
N PHE A 99 10.15 12.23 3.93
CA PHE A 99 10.27 13.10 5.10
C PHE A 99 9.85 12.40 6.38
N ILE A 100 8.60 11.93 6.45
CA ILE A 100 8.02 11.29 7.65
C ILE A 100 8.91 10.16 8.18
N LEU A 101 9.48 9.35 7.28
CA LEU A 101 10.24 8.16 7.65
C LEU A 101 11.74 8.41 7.89
N SER A 102 12.30 9.53 7.43
CA SER A 102 13.77 9.74 7.44
C SER A 102 14.24 10.81 8.42
N VAL A 103 13.42 11.82 8.71
CA VAL A 103 13.79 12.91 9.63
C VAL A 103 13.70 12.47 11.09
N SER A 104 14.25 13.31 11.98
CA SER A 104 14.15 13.06 13.41
C SER A 104 12.72 13.27 13.94
N PRO A 105 12.35 12.64 15.07
CA PRO A 105 11.02 12.79 15.67
C PRO A 105 10.64 14.25 15.90
N GLU A 106 11.58 15.11 16.27
CA GLU A 106 11.33 16.54 16.51
C GLU A 106 10.77 17.27 15.28
N VAL A 107 11.03 16.78 14.06
CA VAL A 107 10.46 17.30 12.82
C VAL A 107 9.20 16.52 12.44
N SER A 108 9.25 15.19 12.44
CA SER A 108 8.15 14.34 11.95
C SER A 108 6.91 14.34 12.84
N THR A 109 7.05 14.63 14.14
CA THR A 109 5.94 14.66 15.12
C THR A 109 5.47 16.08 15.43
N MET A 110 5.92 17.09 14.69
CA MET A 110 5.43 18.45 14.87
C MET A 110 3.98 18.56 14.38
N GLU A 111 3.06 18.82 15.30
CA GLU A 111 1.61 18.66 15.09
C GLU A 111 1.08 19.42 13.86
N CYS A 112 1.52 20.66 13.65
CA CYS A 112 1.05 21.48 12.53
C CYS A 112 1.46 20.94 11.15
N LEU A 113 2.66 20.34 11.03
CA LEU A 113 3.11 19.71 9.78
C LEU A 113 2.50 18.32 9.62
N GLN A 114 2.44 17.55 10.71
CA GLN A 114 1.83 16.23 10.71
C GLN A 114 0.37 16.31 10.24
N ARG A 115 -0.40 17.29 10.74
CA ARG A 115 -1.78 17.54 10.31
C ARG A 115 -1.87 17.83 8.81
N GLN A 116 -0.99 18.68 8.27
CA GLN A 116 -0.96 18.98 6.84
C GLN A 116 -0.62 17.75 6.00
N CYS A 117 0.36 16.94 6.41
CA CYS A 117 0.68 15.68 5.75
C CYS A 117 -0.54 14.73 5.73
N ILE A 118 -1.21 14.57 6.88
CA ILE A 118 -2.43 13.74 7.01
C ILE A 118 -3.51 14.22 6.04
N GLU A 119 -3.75 15.53 5.94
CA GLU A 119 -4.75 16.08 5.01
C GLU A 119 -4.39 15.82 3.54
N LYS A 120 -3.10 15.88 3.15
CA LYS A 120 -2.69 15.51 1.78
C LYS A 120 -2.94 14.02 1.50
N PHE A 121 -2.65 13.11 2.44
CA PHE A 121 -3.02 11.70 2.29
C PHE A 121 -4.53 11.48 2.22
N LYS A 122 -5.30 12.19 3.04
CA LYS A 122 -6.76 12.14 3.05
C LYS A 122 -7.36 12.57 1.71
N SER A 123 -6.88 13.67 1.14
CA SER A 123 -7.28 14.13 -0.19
C SER A 123 -6.93 13.10 -1.27
N ALA A 124 -5.75 12.49 -1.22
CA ALA A 124 -5.31 11.48 -2.19
C ALA A 124 -6.14 10.19 -2.15
N MET A 125 -6.65 9.79 -0.98
CA MET A 125 -7.60 8.67 -0.86
C MET A 125 -8.96 8.96 -1.52
N GLU A 126 -9.33 10.24 -1.65
CA GLU A 126 -10.56 10.68 -2.33
C GLU A 126 -10.34 11.00 -3.82
N SER A 127 -9.12 10.84 -4.33
CA SER A 127 -8.80 11.10 -5.74
C SER A 127 -9.62 10.21 -6.68
N LYS A 128 -9.98 10.72 -7.85
CA LYS A 128 -10.65 9.93 -8.90
C LYS A 128 -9.69 9.04 -9.68
N ASP A 129 -8.38 9.27 -9.55
CA ASP A 129 -7.35 8.46 -10.21
C ASP A 129 -6.98 7.26 -9.32
N PRO A 130 -7.28 6.01 -9.74
CA PRO A 130 -6.91 4.82 -8.98
C PRO A 130 -5.40 4.68 -8.76
N THR A 131 -4.57 5.29 -9.62
CA THR A 131 -3.11 5.26 -9.49
C THR A 131 -2.66 6.05 -8.27
N VAL A 132 -3.25 7.23 -8.06
CA VAL A 132 -2.99 8.09 -6.89
C VAL A 132 -3.46 7.39 -5.62
N GLN A 133 -4.68 6.82 -5.62
CA GLN A 133 -5.20 6.06 -4.49
C GLN A 133 -4.31 4.86 -4.13
N LEU A 134 -3.90 4.08 -5.14
CA LEU A 134 -3.02 2.92 -4.94
C LEU A 134 -1.69 3.34 -4.33
N LYS A 135 -1.07 4.40 -4.87
CA LYS A 135 0.19 4.92 -4.34
C LYS A 135 0.02 5.43 -2.91
N CYS A 136 -1.07 6.15 -2.63
CA CYS A 136 -1.42 6.61 -1.30
C CYS A 136 -1.46 5.45 -0.30
N TYR A 137 -2.17 4.36 -0.60
CA TYR A 137 -2.23 3.19 0.29
C TYR A 137 -0.89 2.49 0.49
N GLN A 138 -0.06 2.35 -0.55
CA GLN A 138 1.30 1.80 -0.41
C GLN A 138 2.20 2.64 0.51
N LEU A 139 2.09 3.96 0.40
CA LEU A 139 2.83 4.90 1.24
C LEU A 139 2.32 4.89 2.68
N LEU A 140 0.99 4.85 2.88
CA LEU A 140 0.38 4.70 4.20
C LEU A 140 0.80 3.40 4.89
N LEU A 141 0.83 2.29 4.15
CA LEU A 141 1.34 1.02 4.67
C LEU A 141 2.77 1.17 5.22
N SER A 142 3.63 1.87 4.47
CA SER A 142 5.01 2.14 4.89
C SER A 142 5.08 3.03 6.14
N ILE A 143 4.21 4.03 6.26
CA ILE A 143 4.12 4.92 7.43
C ILE A 143 3.60 4.15 8.66
N PHE A 144 2.55 3.34 8.50
CA PHE A 144 1.95 2.58 9.60
C PHE A 144 2.92 1.55 10.16
N GLN A 145 3.75 0.96 9.31
CA GLN A 145 4.81 0.03 9.70
C GLN A 145 6.08 0.72 10.21
N CYS A 146 6.10 2.05 10.33
CA CYS A 146 7.21 2.76 10.94
C CYS A 146 7.40 2.26 12.39
N PRO A 147 8.61 1.81 12.78
CA PRO A 147 8.86 1.27 14.12
C PRO A 147 8.64 2.27 15.26
N ASN A 148 8.60 3.57 14.98
CA ASN A 148 8.39 4.61 15.98
C ASN A 148 6.88 4.94 16.12
N PRO A 149 6.22 4.55 17.22
CA PRO A 149 4.79 4.79 17.42
C PRO A 149 4.42 6.28 17.44
N ALA A 150 5.32 7.15 17.91
CA ALA A 150 5.08 8.60 17.92
C ALA A 150 4.94 9.17 16.49
N VAL A 151 5.51 8.48 15.50
CA VAL A 151 5.35 8.80 14.09
C VAL A 151 4.15 8.06 13.50
N SER A 152 4.02 6.75 13.68
CA SER A 152 2.99 5.96 12.97
C SER A 152 1.57 6.13 13.54
N TYR A 153 1.40 6.18 14.85
CA TYR A 153 0.07 6.12 15.49
C TYR A 153 -0.84 7.30 15.12
N PRO A 154 -0.36 8.56 15.07
CA PRO A 154 -1.20 9.67 14.61
C PRO A 154 -1.79 9.46 13.21
N TYR A 155 -0.99 8.93 12.27
CA TYR A 155 -1.49 8.63 10.93
C TYR A 155 -2.47 7.44 10.94
N ILE A 156 -2.19 6.39 11.72
CA ILE A 156 -3.11 5.25 11.87
C ILE A 156 -4.46 5.74 12.39
N HIS A 157 -4.48 6.45 13.52
CA HIS A 157 -5.71 6.92 14.15
C HIS A 157 -6.50 7.89 13.27
N SER A 158 -5.83 8.75 12.50
CA SER A 158 -6.50 9.70 11.63
C SER A 158 -7.01 9.12 10.31
N LEU A 159 -6.37 8.06 9.78
CA LEU A 159 -6.61 7.63 8.39
C LEU A 159 -7.20 6.23 8.26
N ILE A 160 -7.04 5.33 9.25
CA ILE A 160 -7.50 3.94 9.12
C ILE A 160 -9.01 3.83 8.91
N SER A 161 -9.78 4.68 9.58
CA SER A 161 -11.25 4.72 9.44
C SER A 161 -11.66 5.02 8.00
N SER A 162 -10.99 5.98 7.34
CA SER A 162 -11.23 6.32 5.94
C SER A 162 -10.95 5.14 5.00
N VAL A 163 -9.86 4.39 5.23
CA VAL A 163 -9.55 3.18 4.45
C VAL A 163 -10.65 2.13 4.62
N VAL A 164 -11.10 1.90 5.87
CA VAL A 164 -12.17 0.94 6.17
C VAL A 164 -13.48 1.33 5.48
N VAL A 165 -13.87 2.61 5.54
CA VAL A 165 -15.08 3.12 4.88
C VAL A 165 -15.00 2.91 3.36
N LYS A 166 -13.87 3.22 2.73
CA LYS A 166 -13.68 3.00 1.28
C LYS A 166 -13.79 1.52 0.89
N LEU A 167 -13.23 0.62 1.69
CA LEU A 167 -13.39 -0.82 1.45
C LEU A 167 -14.85 -1.26 1.57
N GLN A 168 -15.60 -0.73 2.54
CA GLN A 168 -17.03 -1.01 2.68
C GLN A 168 -17.86 -0.47 1.50
N GLU A 169 -17.53 0.72 0.99
CA GLU A 169 -18.19 1.30 -0.20
C GLU A 169 -17.96 0.44 -1.46
N THR A 170 -16.81 -0.23 -1.54
CA THR A 170 -16.44 -1.11 -2.66
C THR A 170 -17.39 -2.31 -2.79
N GLU A 171 -18.02 -2.76 -1.70
CA GLU A 171 -19.03 -3.84 -1.75
C GLU A 171 -20.15 -3.54 -2.76
N LYS A 172 -20.58 -2.27 -2.82
CA LYS A 172 -21.70 -1.84 -3.67
C LYS A 172 -21.29 -1.67 -5.13
N ASN A 173 -20.16 -1.01 -5.36
CA ASN A 173 -19.75 -0.61 -6.70
C ASN A 173 -18.98 -1.71 -7.43
N LYS A 174 -18.20 -2.52 -6.69
CA LYS A 174 -17.24 -3.52 -7.18
C LYS A 174 -16.17 -2.93 -8.13
N PRO A 175 -14.94 -3.45 -8.14
CA PRO A 175 -13.92 -2.94 -9.05
C PRO A 175 -14.24 -3.33 -10.50
N GLU A 176 -14.27 -2.33 -11.38
CA GLU A 176 -14.57 -2.53 -12.81
C GLU A 176 -13.31 -2.92 -13.59
N ASN A 177 -12.15 -2.39 -13.18
CA ASN A 177 -10.88 -2.53 -13.88
C ASN A 177 -9.74 -3.01 -12.97
N SER A 178 -8.60 -3.33 -13.57
CA SER A 178 -7.42 -3.81 -12.83
C SER A 178 -6.81 -2.76 -11.91
N ALA A 179 -6.98 -1.47 -12.17
CA ALA A 179 -6.40 -0.42 -11.35
C ALA A 179 -7.17 -0.28 -10.03
N GLU A 180 -8.50 -0.21 -10.11
CA GLU A 180 -9.39 -0.22 -8.94
C GLU A 180 -9.23 -1.49 -8.11
N LEU A 181 -9.10 -2.66 -8.76
CA LEU A 181 -8.82 -3.91 -8.05
C LEU A 181 -7.56 -3.79 -7.18
N LYS A 182 -6.47 -3.22 -7.72
CA LYS A 182 -5.23 -3.05 -6.97
C LYS A 182 -5.40 -2.11 -5.78
N VAL A 183 -6.20 -1.03 -5.92
CA VAL A 183 -6.53 -0.14 -4.80
C VAL A 183 -7.18 -0.90 -3.66
N VAL A 184 -8.22 -1.71 -3.97
CA VAL A 184 -8.94 -2.50 -2.97
C VAL A 184 -8.01 -3.50 -2.29
N GLN A 185 -7.20 -4.23 -3.08
CA GLN A 185 -6.23 -5.18 -2.55
C GLN A 185 -5.20 -4.51 -1.62
N GLU A 186 -4.74 -3.31 -1.96
CA GLU A 186 -3.80 -2.57 -1.12
C GLU A 186 -4.48 -2.03 0.14
N GLY A 187 -5.73 -1.56 0.07
CA GLY A 187 -6.52 -1.17 1.24
C GLY A 187 -6.70 -2.34 2.23
N ILE A 188 -6.98 -3.55 1.72
CA ILE A 188 -7.04 -4.78 2.53
C ILE A 188 -5.71 -5.02 3.26
N LYS A 189 -4.56 -4.84 2.58
CA LYS A 189 -3.24 -4.99 3.21
C LYS A 189 -3.00 -3.93 4.29
N VAL A 190 -3.40 -2.68 4.05
CA VAL A 190 -3.30 -1.59 5.05
C VAL A 190 -4.07 -1.96 6.32
N VAL A 191 -5.32 -2.40 6.19
CA VAL A 191 -6.13 -2.81 7.37
C VAL A 191 -5.52 -4.03 8.06
N ALA A 192 -5.07 -5.03 7.30
CA ALA A 192 -4.41 -6.20 7.86
C ALA A 192 -3.12 -5.85 8.62
N ALA A 193 -2.33 -4.90 8.12
CA ALA A 193 -1.13 -4.43 8.79
C ALA A 193 -1.46 -3.72 10.11
N VAL A 194 -2.51 -2.90 10.16
CA VAL A 194 -2.95 -2.27 11.43
C VAL A 194 -3.42 -3.33 12.43
N ILE A 195 -4.13 -4.37 11.99
CA ILE A 195 -4.51 -5.49 12.88
C ILE A 195 -3.26 -6.18 13.46
N ALA A 196 -2.24 -6.41 12.63
CA ALA A 196 -0.98 -7.02 13.09
C ALA A 196 -0.21 -6.15 14.10
N LEU A 197 -0.34 -4.82 14.00
CA LEU A 197 0.28 -3.86 14.92
C LEU A 197 -0.51 -3.64 16.21
N ALA A 198 -1.82 -3.90 16.20
CA ALA A 198 -2.68 -3.67 17.34
C ALA A 198 -2.32 -4.57 18.53
N GLU A 199 -2.47 -4.02 19.74
CA GLU A 199 -2.35 -4.76 20.99
C GLU A 199 -3.38 -5.91 21.07
N GLU A 200 -3.03 -6.99 21.78
CA GLU A 200 -3.88 -8.19 21.89
C GLU A 200 -5.33 -7.87 22.29
N GLU A 201 -5.50 -6.91 23.23
CA GLU A 201 -6.79 -6.51 23.78
C GLU A 201 -7.73 -5.94 22.70
N HIS A 202 -7.19 -5.17 21.76
CA HIS A 202 -7.95 -4.53 20.69
C HIS A 202 -8.00 -5.37 19.41
N ARG A 203 -7.02 -6.26 19.21
CA ARG A 203 -6.88 -7.01 17.96
C ARG A 203 -8.09 -7.87 17.63
N SER A 204 -8.67 -8.53 18.64
CA SER A 204 -9.87 -9.35 18.46
C SER A 204 -11.05 -8.54 17.93
N GLN A 205 -11.19 -7.28 18.36
CA GLN A 205 -12.26 -6.38 17.92
C GLN A 205 -12.02 -5.91 16.48
N LEU A 206 -10.80 -5.53 16.14
CA LEU A 206 -10.44 -5.13 14.77
C LEU A 206 -10.64 -6.27 13.78
N VAL A 207 -10.24 -7.50 14.14
CA VAL A 207 -10.50 -8.70 13.33
C VAL A 207 -12.00 -8.92 13.14
N ALA A 208 -12.80 -8.78 14.20
CA ALA A 208 -14.25 -8.93 14.11
C ALA A 208 -14.90 -7.91 13.15
N CYS A 209 -14.35 -6.69 13.03
CA CYS A 209 -14.77 -5.68 12.06
C CYS A 209 -14.28 -5.96 10.63
N PHE A 210 -13.11 -6.58 10.48
CA PHE A 210 -12.50 -6.84 9.18
C PHE A 210 -13.08 -8.07 8.46
N ILE A 211 -13.47 -9.11 9.19
CA ILE A 211 -14.07 -10.33 8.63
C ILE A 211 -15.30 -10.03 7.75
N PRO A 212 -16.30 -9.24 8.19
CA PRO A 212 -17.43 -8.86 7.33
C PRO A 212 -17.02 -8.22 6.01
N ILE A 213 -15.99 -7.36 6.01
CA ILE A 213 -15.48 -6.68 4.82
C ILE A 213 -14.87 -7.69 3.85
N LEU A 214 -14.05 -8.62 4.33
CA LEU A 214 -13.48 -9.65 3.46
C LEU A 214 -14.57 -10.58 2.89
N ILE A 215 -15.56 -10.95 3.70
CA ILE A 215 -16.67 -11.81 3.25
C ILE A 215 -17.54 -11.10 2.21
N SER A 216 -17.71 -9.78 2.30
CA SER A 216 -18.50 -9.03 1.32
C SER A 216 -17.91 -9.07 -0.09
N PHE A 217 -16.61 -9.37 -0.22
CA PHE A 217 -15.92 -9.55 -1.50
C PHE A 217 -15.99 -10.98 -2.07
N LEU A 218 -16.55 -11.96 -1.35
CA LEU A 218 -16.65 -13.33 -1.84
C LEU A 218 -17.79 -13.47 -2.84
N LEU A 219 -17.57 -14.14 -3.98
CA LEU A 219 -18.65 -14.44 -4.93
C LEU A 219 -19.43 -15.68 -4.50
N ASP A 220 -20.74 -15.71 -4.78
CA ASP A 220 -21.56 -16.91 -4.61
C ASP A 220 -21.26 -17.94 -5.72
N GLU A 221 -21.44 -19.24 -5.44
CA GLU A 221 -21.21 -20.37 -6.36
C GLU A 221 -21.83 -20.16 -7.75
N ASN A 222 -23.01 -19.53 -7.83
CA ASN A 222 -23.76 -19.32 -9.07
C ASN A 222 -23.26 -18.14 -9.92
N ALA A 223 -22.34 -17.31 -9.42
CA ALA A 223 -21.88 -16.08 -10.08
C ALA A 223 -20.51 -16.24 -10.78
N LEU A 224 -19.78 -17.34 -10.55
CA LEU A 224 -18.41 -17.49 -11.07
C LEU A 224 -18.32 -17.61 -12.60
N GLY A 225 -19.42 -17.94 -13.28
CA GLY A 225 -19.48 -18.07 -14.74
C GLY A 225 -19.58 -16.76 -15.52
N SER A 226 -20.13 -15.68 -14.92
CA SER A 226 -20.50 -14.44 -15.63
C SER A 226 -19.83 -13.17 -15.10
N VAL A 227 -19.01 -13.28 -14.05
CA VAL A 227 -18.40 -12.12 -13.36
C VAL A 227 -17.05 -11.73 -13.98
N SER A 228 -16.73 -10.42 -13.93
CA SER A 228 -15.47 -9.85 -14.43
C SER A 228 -14.24 -10.54 -13.84
N SER A 229 -13.13 -10.57 -14.59
CA SER A 229 -11.86 -11.11 -14.10
C SER A 229 -11.39 -10.42 -12.82
N SER A 230 -11.59 -9.10 -12.71
CA SER A 230 -11.26 -8.30 -11.53
C SER A 230 -11.96 -8.80 -10.26
N ALA A 231 -13.26 -9.06 -10.33
CA ALA A 231 -14.02 -9.55 -9.19
C ALA A 231 -13.66 -10.99 -8.80
N LYS A 232 -13.26 -11.86 -9.75
CA LYS A 232 -12.71 -13.19 -9.44
C LYS A 232 -11.40 -13.09 -8.67
N TYR A 233 -10.47 -12.23 -9.12
CA TYR A 233 -9.21 -12.01 -8.40
C TYR A 233 -9.43 -11.40 -7.01
N LEU A 234 -10.39 -10.49 -6.85
CA LEU A 234 -10.74 -9.95 -5.53
C LEU A 234 -11.28 -11.04 -4.59
N HIS A 235 -12.15 -11.92 -5.10
CA HIS A 235 -12.66 -13.07 -4.35
C HIS A 235 -11.53 -13.99 -3.89
N GLU A 236 -10.63 -14.39 -4.79
CA GLU A 236 -9.48 -15.25 -4.43
C GLU A 236 -8.59 -14.58 -3.36
N PHE A 237 -8.34 -13.27 -3.52
CA PHE A 237 -7.52 -12.50 -2.59
C PHE A 237 -8.16 -12.39 -1.20
N ALA A 238 -9.47 -12.09 -1.13
CA ALA A 238 -10.20 -12.01 0.12
C ALA A 238 -10.33 -13.37 0.82
N LEU A 239 -10.60 -14.44 0.05
CA LEU A 239 -10.66 -15.80 0.56
C LEU A 239 -9.31 -16.23 1.16
N HIS A 240 -8.20 -15.88 0.50
CA HIS A 240 -6.87 -16.15 1.02
C HIS A 240 -6.64 -15.52 2.40
N TYR A 241 -7.00 -14.24 2.57
CA TYR A 241 -6.91 -13.57 3.88
C TYR A 241 -7.81 -14.21 4.94
N LEU A 242 -9.04 -14.58 4.59
CA LEU A 242 -9.96 -15.27 5.50
C LEU A 242 -9.41 -16.61 5.96
N MET A 243 -8.77 -17.36 5.06
CA MET A 243 -8.12 -18.64 5.39
C MET A 243 -6.90 -18.47 6.31
N GLN A 244 -6.19 -17.33 6.24
CA GLN A 244 -5.10 -17.02 7.17
C GLN A 244 -5.60 -16.56 8.54
N ILE A 245 -6.61 -15.67 8.56
CA ILE A 245 -7.18 -15.08 9.78
C ILE A 245 -7.94 -16.12 10.60
N GLY A 246 -8.63 -17.07 9.96
CA GLY A 246 -9.46 -18.07 10.62
C GLY A 246 -8.72 -18.85 11.73
N PRO A 247 -7.59 -19.52 11.42
CA PRO A 247 -6.78 -20.21 12.41
C PRO A 247 -6.17 -19.24 13.44
N GLN A 248 -5.65 -18.10 13.00
CA GLN A 248 -4.93 -17.15 13.83
C GLN A 248 -5.83 -16.50 14.90
N TYR A 249 -7.10 -16.24 14.57
CA TYR A 249 -8.05 -15.51 15.42
C TYR A 249 -9.35 -16.30 15.62
N THR A 250 -9.22 -17.58 15.98
CA THR A 250 -10.33 -18.55 16.04
C THR A 250 -11.54 -18.06 16.85
N SER A 251 -11.32 -17.43 18.01
CA SER A 251 -12.42 -16.97 18.88
C SER A 251 -13.25 -15.86 18.22
N ALA A 252 -12.58 -14.80 17.74
CA ALA A 252 -13.24 -13.70 17.03
C ALA A 252 -13.94 -14.19 15.76
N PHE A 253 -13.27 -15.07 14.99
CA PHE A 253 -13.82 -15.65 13.78
C PHE A 253 -15.10 -16.45 14.02
N LYS A 254 -15.09 -17.36 15.02
CA LYS A 254 -16.28 -18.13 15.41
C LYS A 254 -17.42 -17.23 15.86
N LYS A 255 -17.13 -16.18 16.64
CA LYS A 255 -18.12 -15.20 17.09
C LYS A 255 -18.76 -14.46 15.91
N SER A 256 -17.95 -14.00 14.95
CA SER A 256 -18.46 -13.35 13.74
C SER A 256 -19.35 -14.30 12.92
N MET A 257 -18.94 -15.55 12.74
CA MET A 257 -19.75 -16.55 12.01
C MET A 257 -21.05 -16.91 12.75
N ALA A 258 -21.03 -16.95 14.08
CA ALA A 258 -22.23 -17.20 14.88
C ALA A 258 -23.23 -16.03 14.83
N SER A 259 -22.73 -14.80 14.66
CA SER A 259 -23.58 -13.60 14.62
C SER A 259 -24.35 -13.43 13.31
N SER A 260 -23.92 -14.08 12.22
CA SER A 260 -24.54 -13.94 10.89
C SER A 260 -24.52 -15.26 10.11
N PRO A 261 -25.66 -15.98 10.05
CA PRO A 261 -25.79 -17.21 9.27
C PRO A 261 -25.52 -17.01 7.77
N SER A 262 -25.87 -15.85 7.21
CA SER A 262 -25.64 -15.55 5.79
C SER A 262 -24.16 -15.40 5.47
N MET A 263 -23.39 -14.73 6.33
CA MET A 263 -21.93 -14.63 6.19
C MET A 263 -21.26 -16.00 6.26
N LYS A 264 -21.70 -16.85 7.19
CA LYS A 264 -21.21 -18.21 7.33
C LYS A 264 -21.47 -19.04 6.07
N ALA A 265 -22.69 -19.01 5.54
CA ALA A 265 -23.05 -19.73 4.32
C ALA A 265 -22.22 -19.27 3.11
N ARG A 266 -22.01 -17.95 2.96
CA ARG A 266 -21.21 -17.37 1.87
C ARG A 266 -19.75 -17.81 1.94
N LEU A 267 -19.16 -17.83 3.14
CA LEU A 267 -17.81 -18.33 3.34
C LEU A 267 -17.70 -19.84 3.05
N GLU A 268 -18.64 -20.66 3.54
CA GLU A 268 -18.62 -22.11 3.33
C GLU A 268 -18.71 -22.45 1.82
N SER A 269 -19.58 -21.75 1.09
CA SER A 269 -19.69 -21.88 -0.37
C SER A 269 -18.40 -21.48 -1.09
N ALA A 270 -17.80 -20.34 -0.71
CA ALA A 270 -16.51 -19.91 -1.27
C ALA A 270 -15.38 -20.92 -1.03
N VAL A 271 -15.29 -21.49 0.18
CA VAL A 271 -14.29 -22.50 0.52
C VAL A 271 -14.50 -23.78 -0.28
N LYS A 272 -15.76 -24.23 -0.41
CA LYS A 272 -16.10 -25.42 -1.20
C LYS A 272 -15.74 -25.24 -2.68
N GLY A 273 -16.15 -24.14 -3.29
CA GLY A 273 -15.81 -23.81 -4.68
C GLY A 273 -14.29 -23.75 -4.91
N ASN A 274 -13.53 -23.19 -3.95
CA ASN A 274 -12.07 -23.18 -4.02
C ASN A 274 -11.47 -24.60 -3.99
N GLN A 275 -11.98 -25.49 -3.12
CA GLN A 275 -11.51 -26.89 -3.07
C GLN A 275 -11.80 -27.66 -4.35
N GLU A 276 -12.96 -27.46 -4.97
CA GLU A 276 -13.33 -28.07 -6.26
C GLU A 276 -12.42 -27.56 -7.38
N SER A 277 -12.16 -26.26 -7.45
CA SER A 277 -11.25 -25.67 -8.45
C SER A 277 -9.80 -26.18 -8.34
N ILE A 278 -9.33 -26.44 -7.12
CA ILE A 278 -7.98 -27.00 -6.87
C ILE A 278 -7.93 -28.46 -7.32
N LYS A 279 -8.99 -29.24 -7.06
CA LYS A 279 -9.10 -30.63 -7.52
C LYS A 279 -9.07 -30.70 -9.05
N ASP A 280 -9.84 -29.87 -9.76
CA ASP A 280 -9.86 -29.83 -11.23
C ASP A 280 -8.51 -29.41 -11.85
N LYS A 281 -7.80 -28.46 -11.23
CA LYS A 281 -6.43 -28.07 -11.65
C LYS A 281 -5.40 -29.19 -11.43
N SER A 282 -5.62 -30.08 -10.45
CA SER A 282 -4.73 -31.21 -10.16
C SER A 282 -4.99 -32.43 -11.04
N THR A 283 -6.24 -32.70 -11.43
CA THR A 283 -6.60 -33.78 -12.37
C THR A 283 -6.22 -33.45 -13.82
N SER A 284 -6.12 -32.17 -14.18
CA SER A 284 -5.64 -31.70 -15.50
C SER A 284 -4.12 -31.87 -15.71
N LYS A 285 -3.33 -32.05 -14.63
CA LYS A 285 -1.85 -32.17 -14.69
C LYS A 285 -1.32 -33.60 -14.80
N HIS A 286 -2.15 -34.61 -15.09
CA HIS A 286 -1.62 -35.94 -15.39
C HIS A 286 -1.20 -36.01 -16.87
N PRO A 287 0.10 -36.19 -17.19
CA PRO A 287 0.49 -36.45 -18.57
C PRO A 287 -0.11 -37.80 -18.94
N LYS A 288 -0.90 -37.82 -20.02
CA LYS A 288 -1.35 -39.07 -20.65
C LYS A 288 -0.10 -39.90 -20.96
N ASN A 289 0.13 -40.95 -20.18
CA ASN A 289 1.05 -42.03 -20.52
C ASN A 289 0.57 -42.66 -21.84
N PRO A 290 1.34 -42.65 -22.93
CA PRO A 290 1.01 -43.45 -24.10
C PRO A 290 1.61 -44.84 -23.89
N GLY A 291 0.79 -45.76 -23.42
CA GLY A 291 1.12 -47.19 -23.39
C GLY A 291 0.99 -47.81 -24.79
N LYS A 292 2.10 -48.44 -25.22
CA LYS A 292 2.24 -49.56 -26.19
C LYS A 292 1.95 -49.34 -27.68
N GLY A 293 3.02 -49.57 -28.47
CA GLY A 293 2.96 -50.35 -29.72
C GLY A 293 3.76 -49.81 -30.90
N SER A 294 5.00 -50.26 -31.11
CA SER A 294 5.37 -51.10 -32.27
C SER A 294 6.87 -51.42 -32.27
N SER A 295 7.15 -52.67 -32.61
CA SER A 295 8.46 -53.24 -32.88
C SER A 295 8.98 -52.69 -34.22
N ILE A 296 10.19 -52.15 -34.25
CA ILE A 296 10.97 -52.02 -35.49
C ILE A 296 12.39 -52.50 -35.19
N GLN A 297 12.70 -53.70 -35.69
CA GLN A 297 14.07 -54.15 -35.88
C GLN A 297 14.63 -53.43 -37.11
N LEU A 298 15.80 -52.82 -37.00
CA LEU A 298 16.68 -52.65 -38.16
C LEU A 298 18.12 -52.90 -37.74
N LYS A 299 18.64 -54.06 -38.16
CA LYS A 299 20.08 -54.31 -38.29
C LYS A 299 20.58 -53.52 -39.49
N THR A 300 21.71 -52.85 -39.36
CA THR A 300 22.75 -52.84 -40.41
C THR A 300 24.08 -52.40 -39.81
N ASN A 301 25.07 -53.28 -40.01
CA ASN A 301 26.48 -53.12 -39.68
C ASN A 301 27.11 -51.99 -40.50
N PHE A 302 28.11 -51.30 -39.96
CA PHE A 302 29.25 -50.85 -40.74
C PHE A 302 30.55 -51.01 -39.93
N LEU A 303 31.57 -51.46 -40.66
CA LEU A 303 32.93 -51.77 -40.21
C LEU A 303 33.64 -50.57 -39.56
#